data_AF-A0AAD0WZ82-F1
#
_entry.id   AF-A0AAD0WZ82-F1
#
_cell.length_a   1.000
_cell.length_b   1.000
_cell.length_c   1.000
_cell.angle_alpha   90.00
_cell.angle_beta   90.00
_cell.angle_gamma   90.00
#
_symmetry.space_group_name_H-M   'P 1'
#
loop_
_entity.id
_entity.type
_entity.pdbx_description
1 polymer ?
#
loop_
_entity_poly.entity_id
_entity_poly.type
_entity_poly.pdbx_seq_one_letter_code
_entity_poly.pdbx_strand_id
1 'polypeptide(L)'
;MKKLIIVCLVASTTFAQVNFLQNLRPFVEKNISSELADKIWGAKDEVTLPEVPTIKKDAKDLSVYNKKKYNSPFSKEKMSQYNLSYINELIKATRGLEANRNELSKWYSTLEQGGTREGVYRSLVLSPYYQRLENYKEQTSEVAKDFTVSFFGTYLNNDLEKAKLSSLNIYSIKRITTEKSLEVMEALLGQSQKNFSRWYAVLSADLAKNYPIWSSKLRSTKESGVHFRWAMKMTPDIVKSELILKLHLLFNHLQKQQ
;
A
#
# COMPACT_ATOMS: atom_id res chain seq x y z
N MET A 1 -4.69 -30.98 35.56
CA MET A 1 -5.51 -29.85 36.05
C MET A 1 -5.89 -28.96 34.86
N LYS A 2 -7.14 -29.08 34.39
CA LYS A 2 -7.69 -28.25 33.30
C LYS A 2 -8.00 -26.85 33.85
N LYS A 3 -7.20 -25.83 33.48
CA LYS A 3 -7.53 -24.43 33.78
C LYS A 3 -8.44 -23.91 32.67
N LEU A 4 -9.74 -23.85 32.96
CA LEU A 4 -10.72 -23.15 32.14
C LEU A 4 -10.53 -21.64 32.38
N ILE A 5 -10.14 -20.88 31.36
CA ILE A 5 -10.21 -19.41 31.39
C ILE A 5 -11.17 -19.01 30.28
N ILE A 6 -12.37 -18.61 30.69
CA ILE A 6 -13.39 -18.03 29.80
C ILE A 6 -13.03 -16.56 29.61
N VAL A 7 -12.57 -16.18 28.42
CA VAL A 7 -12.39 -14.78 28.05
C VAL A 7 -13.68 -14.32 27.38
N CYS A 8 -14.60 -13.73 28.16
CA CYS A 8 -15.71 -12.98 27.62
C CYS A 8 -15.20 -11.60 27.15
N LEU A 9 -15.23 -11.34 25.84
CA LEU A 9 -14.91 -10.02 25.28
C LEU A 9 -16.14 -9.49 24.54
N VAL A 10 -16.92 -8.67 25.24
CA VAL A 10 -17.86 -7.72 24.64
C VAL A 10 -17.21 -6.35 24.72
N ALA A 11 -16.73 -5.84 23.58
CA ALA A 11 -16.36 -4.42 23.43
C ALA A 11 -16.58 -3.98 21.98
N SER A 12 -17.50 -3.04 21.82
CA SER A 12 -18.17 -2.61 20.58
C SER A 12 -17.36 -1.60 19.74
N THR A 13 -16.05 -1.78 19.58
CA THR A 13 -15.27 -0.99 18.61
C THR A 13 -14.23 -1.83 17.87
N THR A 14 -14.36 -1.88 16.54
CA THR A 14 -13.56 -2.73 15.64
C THR A 14 -12.05 -2.42 15.61
N PHE A 15 -11.61 -1.29 16.19
CA PHE A 15 -10.19 -0.89 16.22
C PHE A 15 -9.49 -1.17 17.56
N ALA A 16 -10.19 -1.06 18.69
CA ALA A 16 -9.62 -1.36 20.01
C ALA A 16 -9.36 -2.87 20.17
N GLN A 17 -10.20 -3.70 19.56
CA GLN A 17 -10.08 -5.16 19.54
C GLN A 17 -8.75 -5.63 18.94
N VAL A 18 -8.23 -4.95 17.90
CA VAL A 18 -6.98 -5.35 17.22
C VAL A 18 -5.74 -5.07 18.08
N ASN A 19 -5.79 -4.03 18.93
CA ASN A 19 -4.69 -3.65 19.81
C ASN A 19 -4.53 -4.59 21.01
N PHE A 20 -5.62 -4.82 21.74
CA PHE A 20 -5.62 -5.72 22.88
C PHE A 20 -5.27 -7.15 22.46
N LEU A 21 -5.86 -7.63 21.36
CA LEU A 21 -5.61 -8.98 20.88
C LEU A 21 -4.14 -9.14 20.45
N GLN A 22 -3.55 -8.26 19.64
CA GLN A 22 -2.16 -8.47 19.20
C GLN A 22 -1.13 -8.47 20.34
N ASN A 23 -1.34 -7.66 21.38
CA ASN A 23 -0.48 -7.65 22.57
C ASN A 23 -0.60 -8.94 23.40
N LEU A 24 -1.71 -9.69 23.23
CA LEU A 24 -1.90 -10.99 23.86
C LEU A 24 -1.26 -12.14 23.09
N ARG A 25 -0.89 -11.97 21.82
CA ARG A 25 -0.30 -13.06 21.02
C ARG A 25 0.92 -13.70 21.70
N PRO A 26 1.94 -12.96 22.18
CA PRO A 26 3.09 -13.57 22.86
C PRO A 26 2.69 -14.30 24.14
N PHE A 27 1.68 -13.79 24.85
CA PHE A 27 1.16 -14.40 26.05
C PHE A 27 0.42 -15.72 25.75
N VAL A 28 -0.39 -15.76 24.68
CA VAL A 28 -1.12 -16.97 24.26
C VAL A 28 -0.18 -18.02 23.67
N GLU A 29 0.80 -17.60 22.86
CA GLU A 29 1.84 -18.50 22.32
C GLU A 29 2.67 -19.15 23.44
N LYS A 30 3.04 -18.36 24.46
CA LYS A 30 3.88 -18.83 25.58
C LYS A 30 3.12 -19.66 26.62
N ASN A 31 1.86 -19.32 26.91
CA ASN A 31 1.13 -19.89 28.06
C ASN A 31 -0.06 -20.79 27.71
N ILE A 32 -0.53 -20.80 26.46
CA ILE A 32 -1.74 -21.55 26.07
C ILE A 32 -1.42 -22.56 24.96
N SER A 33 -1.15 -22.08 23.74
CA SER A 33 -0.64 -22.88 22.61
C SER A 33 -0.41 -21.99 21.39
N SER A 34 0.56 -22.35 20.57
CA SER A 34 0.77 -21.75 19.24
C SER A 34 -0.46 -21.94 18.35
N GLU A 35 -1.12 -23.10 18.40
CA GLU A 35 -2.27 -23.43 17.56
C GLU A 35 -3.50 -22.53 17.83
N LEU A 36 -3.77 -22.19 19.11
CA LEU A 36 -4.82 -21.23 19.45
C LEU A 36 -4.44 -19.80 19.04
N ALA A 37 -3.16 -19.45 19.17
CA ALA A 37 -2.65 -18.17 18.69
C ALA A 37 -2.79 -18.06 17.16
N ASP A 38 -2.51 -19.14 16.43
CA ASP A 38 -2.63 -19.19 14.98
C ASP A 38 -4.10 -19.18 14.53
N LYS A 39 -5.03 -19.72 15.32
CA LYS A 39 -6.48 -19.62 15.07
C LYS A 39 -7.04 -18.21 15.27
N ILE A 40 -6.49 -17.44 16.22
CA ILE A 40 -6.97 -16.10 16.59
C ILE A 40 -6.26 -15.00 15.76
N TRP A 41 -4.93 -15.09 15.61
CA TRP A 41 -4.10 -14.11 14.92
C TRP A 41 -3.67 -14.52 13.52
N GLY A 42 -3.92 -15.76 13.11
CA GLY A 42 -3.32 -16.37 11.92
C GLY A 42 -1.93 -16.91 12.24
N ALA A 43 -1.56 -18.03 11.62
CA ALA A 43 -0.19 -18.49 11.59
C ALA A 43 0.76 -17.35 11.20
N LYS A 44 2.03 -17.43 11.64
CA LYS A 44 3.13 -16.70 11.00
C LYS A 44 3.29 -17.27 9.58
N ASP A 45 2.27 -17.07 8.75
CA ASP A 45 2.29 -17.42 7.35
C ASP A 45 3.22 -16.42 6.71
N GLU A 46 4.46 -16.85 6.53
CA GLU A 46 5.36 -16.23 5.58
C GLU A 46 4.69 -16.36 4.22
N VAL A 47 4.21 -15.22 3.73
CA VAL A 47 3.52 -15.17 2.45
C VAL A 47 4.62 -15.11 1.43
N THR A 48 4.59 -16.01 0.46
CA THR A 48 5.56 -15.98 -0.63
C THR A 48 5.16 -14.96 -1.69
N LEU A 49 6.15 -14.32 -2.30
CA LEU A 49 5.92 -13.45 -3.44
C LEU A 49 5.36 -14.32 -4.59
N PRO A 50 4.23 -13.95 -5.21
CA PRO A 50 3.78 -14.66 -6.39
C PRO A 50 4.73 -14.39 -7.56
N GLU A 51 4.63 -15.20 -8.60
CA GLU A 51 5.34 -14.93 -9.85
C GLU A 51 4.93 -13.56 -10.42
N VAL A 52 5.93 -12.71 -10.68
CA VAL A 52 5.71 -11.35 -11.17
C VAL A 52 5.47 -11.41 -12.69
N PRO A 53 4.29 -10.95 -13.16
CA PRO A 53 3.91 -11.10 -14.56
C PRO A 53 4.77 -10.22 -15.48
N THR A 54 5.07 -10.72 -16.67
CA THR A 54 5.66 -9.91 -17.73
C THR A 54 4.59 -9.01 -18.35
N ILE A 55 4.71 -7.70 -18.18
CA ILE A 55 3.74 -6.72 -18.69
C ILE A 55 3.93 -6.55 -20.20
N LYS A 56 3.08 -7.19 -21.01
CA LYS A 56 2.95 -6.93 -22.45
C LYS A 56 1.78 -5.95 -22.65
N LYS A 57 2.06 -4.73 -23.13
CA LYS A 57 1.00 -3.76 -23.45
C LYS A 57 0.36 -4.13 -24.77
N ASP A 58 -0.83 -4.72 -24.73
CA ASP A 58 -1.68 -4.85 -25.92
C ASP A 58 -2.68 -3.68 -25.95
N ALA A 59 -2.56 -2.83 -26.98
CA ALA A 59 -3.46 -1.70 -27.17
C ALA A 59 -4.91 -2.11 -27.44
N LYS A 60 -5.17 -3.39 -27.74
CA LYS A 60 -6.50 -3.96 -27.98
C LYS A 60 -7.10 -4.64 -26.76
N ASP A 61 -6.42 -4.62 -25.60
CA ASP A 61 -6.95 -5.28 -24.40
C ASP A 61 -8.14 -4.52 -23.81
N LEU A 62 -9.34 -5.09 -23.98
CA LEU A 62 -10.60 -4.58 -23.44
C LEU A 62 -10.91 -5.11 -22.03
N SER A 63 -10.01 -5.89 -21.40
CA SER A 63 -10.19 -6.44 -20.06
C SER A 63 -10.48 -5.37 -19.00
N VAL A 64 -10.06 -4.12 -19.24
CA VAL A 64 -10.35 -2.93 -18.43
C VAL A 64 -11.85 -2.72 -18.22
N TYR A 65 -12.70 -3.14 -19.16
CA TYR A 65 -14.16 -3.01 -19.09
C TYR A 65 -14.83 -4.18 -18.33
N ASN A 66 -14.14 -5.30 -18.12
CA ASN A 66 -14.65 -6.50 -17.43
C ASN A 66 -14.25 -6.52 -15.94
N LYS A 67 -14.21 -5.34 -15.29
CA LYS A 67 -13.83 -5.25 -13.89
C LYS A 67 -14.93 -5.79 -12.98
N LYS A 68 -14.58 -6.81 -12.19
CA LYS A 68 -15.42 -7.30 -11.10
C LYS A 68 -15.79 -6.14 -10.16
N LYS A 69 -17.07 -6.01 -9.82
CA LYS A 69 -17.50 -5.05 -8.79
C LYS A 69 -17.07 -5.57 -7.42
N TYR A 70 -16.35 -4.74 -6.67
CA TYR A 70 -15.94 -5.02 -5.29
C TYR A 70 -16.76 -4.14 -4.36
N ASN A 71 -17.50 -4.77 -3.44
CA ASN A 71 -18.22 -4.05 -2.40
C ASN A 71 -17.25 -3.63 -1.30
N SER A 72 -17.32 -2.37 -0.88
CA SER A 72 -16.52 -1.90 0.24
C SER A 72 -16.95 -2.60 1.54
N PRO A 73 -16.00 -3.01 2.40
CA PRO A 73 -16.33 -3.56 3.72
C PRO A 73 -16.77 -2.49 4.73
N PHE A 74 -16.78 -1.20 4.34
CA PHE A 74 -17.05 -0.08 5.22
C PHE A 74 -18.40 0.58 4.93
N SER A 75 -19.02 1.17 5.96
CA SER A 75 -20.19 2.04 5.78
C SER A 75 -19.83 3.29 4.98
N LYS A 76 -20.84 4.00 4.45
CA LYS A 76 -20.63 5.23 3.68
C LYS A 76 -19.89 6.30 4.49
N GLU A 77 -20.27 6.47 5.75
CA GLU A 77 -19.68 7.47 6.65
C GLU A 77 -18.19 7.15 6.91
N LYS A 78 -17.88 5.87 7.14
CA LYS A 78 -16.51 5.42 7.36
C LYS A 78 -15.68 5.52 6.07
N MET A 79 -16.27 5.22 4.91
CA MET A 79 -15.62 5.44 3.61
C MET A 79 -15.31 6.91 3.36
N SER A 80 -16.24 7.80 3.68
CA SER A 80 -16.05 9.25 3.55
C SER A 80 -14.85 9.73 4.37
N GLN A 81 -14.76 9.32 5.64
CA GLN A 81 -13.61 9.63 6.50
C GLN A 81 -12.28 9.10 5.92
N TYR A 82 -12.29 7.87 5.41
CA TYR A 82 -11.10 7.31 4.77
C TYR A 82 -10.70 8.04 3.49
N ASN A 83 -11.68 8.45 2.68
CA ASN A 83 -11.44 9.19 1.45
C ASN A 83 -10.80 10.54 1.76
N LEU A 84 -11.32 11.29 2.74
CA LEU A 84 -10.73 12.55 3.18
C LEU A 84 -9.30 12.37 3.71
N SER A 85 -9.09 11.38 4.58
CA SER A 85 -7.76 11.07 5.11
C SER A 85 -6.78 10.70 3.99
N TYR A 86 -7.23 9.88 3.02
CA TYR A 86 -6.44 9.48 1.87
C TYR A 86 -6.04 10.67 1.01
N ILE A 87 -6.99 11.54 0.64
CA ILE A 87 -6.72 12.70 -0.22
C ILE A 87 -5.70 13.62 0.45
N ASN A 88 -5.88 13.90 1.75
CA ASN A 88 -4.97 14.77 2.48
C ASN A 88 -3.55 14.20 2.51
N GLU A 89 -3.43 12.91 2.87
CA GLU A 89 -2.14 12.23 2.92
C GLU A 89 -1.49 12.12 1.53
N LEU A 90 -2.28 11.88 0.49
CA LEU A 90 -1.83 11.76 -0.89
C LEU A 90 -1.24 13.07 -1.40
N ILE A 91 -1.93 14.19 -1.21
CA ILE A 91 -1.44 15.51 -1.64
C ILE A 91 -0.13 15.84 -0.92
N LYS A 92 -0.08 15.60 0.39
CA LYS A 92 1.14 15.79 1.19
C LYS A 92 2.29 14.90 0.73
N ALA A 93 2.03 13.61 0.48
CA ALA A 93 3.06 12.66 0.09
C ALA A 93 3.58 12.92 -1.34
N THR A 94 2.70 13.29 -2.27
CA THR A 94 3.06 13.51 -3.68
C THR A 94 3.71 14.88 -3.90
N ARG A 95 3.22 15.94 -3.26
CA ARG A 95 3.63 17.34 -3.54
C ARG A 95 4.40 18.01 -2.41
N GLY A 96 4.41 17.43 -1.21
CA GLY A 96 5.11 18.01 -0.05
C GLY A 96 4.38 19.19 0.61
N LEU A 97 3.10 19.41 0.29
CA LEU A 97 2.28 20.52 0.81
C LEU A 97 0.95 20.02 1.36
N GLU A 98 0.39 20.74 2.33
CA GLU A 98 -0.94 20.43 2.87
C GLU A 98 -2.03 20.76 1.85
N ALA A 99 -3.05 19.91 1.78
CA ALA A 99 -4.17 20.13 0.89
C ALA A 99 -5.01 21.33 1.34
N ASN A 100 -5.30 22.26 0.44
CA ASN A 100 -6.24 23.32 0.75
C ASN A 100 -7.70 22.81 0.66
N ARG A 101 -8.63 23.57 1.26
CA ARG A 101 -10.06 23.19 1.34
C ARG A 101 -10.68 22.93 -0.05
N ASN A 102 -10.27 23.68 -1.07
CA ASN A 102 -10.81 23.55 -2.42
C ASN A 102 -10.33 22.26 -3.08
N GLU A 103 -9.06 21.89 -2.92
CA GLU A 103 -8.52 20.63 -3.41
C GLU A 103 -9.13 19.43 -2.70
N LEU A 104 -9.26 19.50 -1.37
CA LEU A 104 -9.93 18.46 -0.59
C LEU A 104 -11.36 18.24 -1.06
N SER A 105 -12.14 19.32 -1.19
CA SER A 105 -13.53 19.27 -1.66
C SER A 105 -13.63 18.68 -3.08
N LYS A 106 -12.80 19.17 -4.01
CA LYS A 106 -12.78 18.68 -5.40
C LYS A 106 -12.55 17.18 -5.49
N TRP A 107 -11.48 16.68 -4.85
CA TRP A 107 -11.14 15.27 -4.94
C TRP A 107 -12.10 14.40 -4.14
N TYR A 108 -12.63 14.91 -3.03
CA TYR A 108 -13.67 14.23 -2.28
C TYR A 108 -14.93 14.04 -3.14
N SER A 109 -15.43 15.10 -3.77
CA SER A 109 -16.57 15.02 -4.69
C SER A 109 -16.31 14.05 -5.86
N THR A 110 -15.08 14.00 -6.37
CA THR A 110 -14.69 13.04 -7.42
C THR A 110 -14.84 11.59 -6.95
N LEU A 111 -14.40 11.28 -5.72
CA LEU A 111 -14.55 9.93 -5.15
C LEU A 111 -16.01 9.60 -4.85
N GLU A 112 -16.80 10.56 -4.35
CA GLU A 112 -18.25 10.37 -4.11
C GLU A 112 -19.03 10.12 -5.41
N GLN A 113 -18.59 10.70 -6.52
CA GLN A 113 -19.18 10.49 -7.85
C GLN A 113 -18.72 9.17 -8.52
N GLY A 114 -17.94 8.33 -7.83
CA GLY A 114 -17.49 7.03 -8.34
C GLY A 114 -16.10 7.04 -8.99
N GLY A 115 -15.34 8.12 -8.85
CA GLY A 115 -13.91 8.13 -9.19
C GLY A 115 -13.10 7.17 -8.32
N THR A 116 -11.98 6.68 -8.85
CA THR A 116 -11.08 5.77 -8.11
C THR A 116 -9.97 6.54 -7.41
N ARG A 117 -9.45 5.99 -6.31
CA ARG A 117 -8.29 6.56 -5.62
C ARG A 117 -7.04 6.57 -6.49
N GLU A 118 -6.88 5.53 -7.32
CA GLU A 118 -5.86 5.46 -8.37
C GLU A 118 -6.03 6.60 -9.39
N GLY A 119 -7.26 6.91 -9.81
CA GLY A 119 -7.57 7.99 -10.74
C GLY A 119 -7.26 9.39 -10.15
N VAL A 120 -7.59 9.60 -8.88
CA VAL A 120 -7.19 10.83 -8.15
C VAL A 120 -5.66 10.96 -8.12
N TYR A 121 -4.96 9.88 -7.77
CA TYR A 121 -3.49 9.87 -7.79
C TYR A 121 -2.91 10.24 -9.16
N ARG A 122 -3.35 9.56 -10.23
CA ARG A 122 -2.91 9.85 -11.61
C ARG A 122 -3.17 11.29 -12.00
N SER A 123 -4.33 11.83 -11.62
CA SER A 123 -4.66 13.23 -11.88
C SER A 123 -3.71 14.21 -11.18
N LEU A 124 -3.21 13.87 -9.98
CA LEU A 124 -2.22 14.68 -9.29
C LEU A 124 -0.84 14.61 -9.97
N VAL A 125 -0.35 13.40 -10.28
CA VAL A 125 1.02 13.22 -10.81
C VAL A 125 1.17 13.52 -12.29
N LEU A 126 0.07 13.55 -13.04
CA LEU A 126 0.05 13.99 -14.44
C LEU A 126 -0.30 15.48 -14.58
N SER A 127 -0.57 16.18 -13.46
CA SER A 127 -0.91 17.60 -13.50
C SER A 127 0.30 18.47 -13.93
N PRO A 128 0.04 19.65 -14.54
CA PRO A 128 1.11 20.61 -14.84
C PRO A 128 1.91 21.03 -13.60
N TYR A 129 1.29 20.98 -12.41
CA TYR A 129 1.99 21.23 -11.15
C TYR A 129 3.07 20.18 -10.88
N TYR A 130 2.72 18.90 -11.00
CA TYR A 130 3.67 17.81 -10.76
C TYR A 130 4.75 17.75 -11.84
N GLN A 131 4.42 18.05 -13.10
CA GLN A 131 5.41 18.18 -14.18
C GLN A 131 6.48 19.24 -13.87
N ARG A 132 6.12 20.35 -13.22
CA ARG A 132 7.13 21.33 -12.77
C ARG A 132 8.04 20.78 -11.68
N LEU A 133 7.51 19.94 -10.79
CA LEU A 133 8.34 19.22 -9.81
C LEU A 133 9.29 18.25 -10.51
N GLU A 134 8.85 17.54 -11.54
CA GLU A 134 9.70 16.64 -12.36
C GLU A 134 10.79 17.37 -13.17
N ASN A 135 10.59 18.64 -13.47
CA ASN A 135 11.58 19.47 -14.17
C ASN A 135 12.50 20.25 -13.22
N TYR A 136 12.26 20.18 -11.91
CA TYR A 136 13.12 20.84 -10.93
C TYR A 136 14.49 20.16 -10.86
N LYS A 137 15.55 20.98 -10.76
CA LYS A 137 16.94 20.51 -10.68
C LYS A 137 17.28 19.99 -9.28
N GLU A 138 16.61 18.92 -8.89
CA GLU A 138 16.92 18.17 -7.67
C GLU A 138 17.47 16.80 -8.06
N GLN A 139 18.66 16.50 -7.59
CA GLN A 139 19.27 15.20 -7.79
C GLN A 139 18.64 14.17 -6.84
N THR A 140 18.32 12.99 -7.37
CA THR A 140 17.88 11.85 -6.56
C THR A 140 19.02 11.37 -5.65
N SER A 141 18.73 11.15 -4.36
CA SER A 141 19.70 10.59 -3.41
C SER A 141 20.16 9.18 -3.80
N GLU A 142 21.39 8.82 -3.43
CA GLU A 142 21.93 7.49 -3.77
C GLU A 142 21.13 6.36 -3.12
N VAL A 143 20.67 6.56 -1.87
CA VAL A 143 19.82 5.59 -1.17
C VAL A 143 18.49 5.37 -1.91
N ALA A 144 17.88 6.43 -2.44
CA ALA A 144 16.65 6.31 -3.23
C ALA A 144 16.89 5.57 -4.56
N LYS A 145 18.06 5.78 -5.20
CA LYS A 145 18.45 5.04 -6.40
C LYS A 145 18.66 3.56 -6.11
N ASP A 146 19.40 3.22 -5.05
CA ASP A 146 19.66 1.83 -4.65
C ASP A 146 18.37 1.09 -4.32
N PHE A 147 17.48 1.74 -3.55
CA PHE A 147 16.15 1.21 -3.30
C PHE A 147 15.39 0.95 -4.60
N THR A 148 15.42 1.88 -5.56
CA THR A 148 14.68 1.75 -6.82
C THR A 148 15.20 0.57 -7.65
N VAL A 149 16.53 0.39 -7.75
CA VAL A 149 17.12 -0.75 -8.47
C VAL A 149 16.69 -2.07 -7.83
N SER A 150 16.83 -2.20 -6.51
CA SER A 150 16.41 -3.41 -5.77
C SER A 150 14.91 -3.67 -5.90
N PHE A 151 14.09 -2.62 -5.82
CA PHE A 151 12.65 -2.70 -5.95
C PHE A 151 12.21 -3.18 -7.32
N PHE A 152 12.82 -2.64 -8.39
CA PHE A 152 12.51 -3.02 -9.77
C PHE A 152 12.86 -4.48 -10.05
N GLY A 153 14.03 -4.95 -9.62
CA GLY A 153 14.40 -6.36 -9.75
C GLY A 153 13.47 -7.30 -8.98
N THR A 154 13.19 -6.97 -7.72
CA THR A 154 12.45 -7.87 -6.81
C THR A 154 10.95 -7.90 -7.09
N TYR A 155 10.31 -6.75 -7.23
CA TYR A 155 8.85 -6.65 -7.24
C TYR A 155 8.25 -6.39 -8.62
N LEU A 156 9.07 -5.94 -9.58
CA LEU A 156 8.63 -5.60 -10.93
C LEU A 156 9.24 -6.51 -12.01
N ASN A 157 10.14 -7.42 -11.64
CA ASN A 157 10.86 -8.33 -12.55
C ASN A 157 11.47 -7.55 -13.72
N ASN A 158 12.16 -6.46 -13.39
CA ASN A 158 12.74 -5.55 -14.35
C ASN A 158 14.13 -5.13 -13.88
N ASP A 159 15.17 -5.45 -14.66
CA ASP A 159 16.52 -5.03 -14.35
C ASP A 159 16.74 -3.58 -14.77
N LEU A 160 16.86 -2.71 -13.77
CA LEU A 160 17.08 -1.29 -13.98
C LEU A 160 18.53 -0.92 -13.69
N GLU A 161 19.21 -0.39 -14.69
CA GLU A 161 20.55 0.17 -14.51
C GLU A 161 20.51 1.45 -13.66
N LYS A 162 21.25 1.48 -12.56
CA LYS A 162 21.34 2.64 -11.65
C LYS A 162 21.72 3.93 -12.38
N ALA A 163 22.56 3.85 -13.42
CA ALA A 163 22.97 5.00 -14.23
C ALA A 163 21.78 5.74 -14.86
N LYS A 164 20.73 5.01 -15.29
CA LYS A 164 19.52 5.60 -15.88
C LYS A 164 18.71 6.43 -14.88
N LEU A 165 18.91 6.22 -13.57
CA LEU A 165 18.25 7.00 -12.53
C LEU A 165 18.94 8.34 -12.25
N SER A 166 20.18 8.52 -12.70
CA SER A 166 20.94 9.76 -12.44
C SER A 166 20.46 10.94 -13.28
N SER A 167 19.78 10.69 -14.40
CA SER A 167 19.13 11.72 -15.22
C SER A 167 17.71 12.05 -14.75
N LEU A 168 17.16 11.30 -13.79
CA LEU A 168 15.82 11.48 -13.28
C LEU A 168 15.84 12.11 -11.90
N ASN A 169 14.88 13.01 -11.67
CA ASN A 169 14.66 13.53 -10.34
C ASN A 169 13.75 12.61 -9.51
N ILE A 170 13.69 12.90 -8.21
CA ILE A 170 12.96 12.06 -7.25
C ILE A 170 11.45 11.97 -7.57
N TYR A 171 10.84 13.03 -8.11
CA TYR A 171 9.42 13.05 -8.47
C TYR A 171 9.11 12.13 -9.65
N SER A 172 10.00 12.10 -10.65
CA SER A 172 9.93 11.16 -11.76
C SER A 172 10.06 9.72 -11.27
N ILE A 173 11.05 9.44 -10.40
CA ILE A 173 11.26 8.09 -9.85
C ILE A 173 10.05 7.62 -9.05
N LYS A 174 9.50 8.47 -8.18
CA LYS A 174 8.27 8.18 -7.42
C LYS A 174 7.12 7.80 -8.35
N ARG A 175 6.86 8.63 -9.37
CA ARG A 175 5.75 8.41 -10.32
C ARG A 175 5.95 7.13 -11.10
N ILE A 176 7.12 6.93 -11.71
CA ILE A 176 7.44 5.76 -12.54
C ILE A 176 7.35 4.47 -11.71
N THR A 177 7.98 4.44 -10.54
CA THR A 177 7.96 3.26 -9.66
C THR A 177 6.54 2.90 -9.24
N THR A 178 5.74 3.91 -8.87
CA THR A 178 4.35 3.69 -8.45
C THR A 178 3.48 3.22 -9.61
N GLU A 179 3.56 3.85 -10.79
CA GLU A 179 2.77 3.42 -11.96
C GLU A 179 3.15 1.99 -12.39
N LYS A 180 4.44 1.65 -12.41
CA LYS A 180 4.88 0.29 -12.73
C LYS A 180 4.41 -0.75 -11.71
N SER A 181 4.38 -0.38 -10.44
CA SER A 181 3.79 -1.23 -9.39
C SER A 181 2.30 -1.44 -9.59
N LEU A 182 1.57 -0.39 -9.99
CA LEU A 182 0.13 -0.49 -10.30
C LEU A 182 -0.15 -1.36 -11.54
N GLU A 183 0.71 -1.31 -12.57
CA GLU A 183 0.64 -2.20 -13.74
C GLU A 183 0.79 -3.69 -13.31
N VAL A 184 1.78 -4.00 -12.46
CA VAL A 184 1.98 -5.34 -11.91
C VAL A 184 0.80 -5.80 -11.06
N MET A 185 0.31 -4.94 -10.15
CA MET A 185 -0.85 -5.25 -9.33
C MET A 185 -2.09 -5.52 -10.18
N GLU A 186 -2.34 -4.75 -11.23
CA GLU A 186 -3.49 -4.97 -12.12
C GLU A 186 -3.38 -6.31 -12.85
N ALA A 187 -2.20 -6.64 -13.38
CA ALA A 187 -1.96 -7.93 -14.02
C ALA A 187 -2.18 -9.12 -13.07
N LEU A 188 -1.67 -9.02 -11.83
CA LEU A 188 -1.89 -10.03 -10.79
C LEU A 188 -3.36 -10.12 -10.38
N LEU A 189 -4.07 -9.00 -10.32
CA LEU A 189 -5.50 -8.98 -10.00
C LEU A 189 -6.33 -9.67 -11.09
N GLY A 190 -5.96 -9.48 -12.36
CA GLY A 190 -6.55 -10.18 -13.50
C GLY A 190 -6.37 -11.69 -13.44
N GLN A 191 -5.27 -12.16 -12.84
CA GLN A 191 -5.05 -13.60 -12.58
C GLN A 191 -5.83 -14.08 -11.34
N SER A 192 -5.63 -13.45 -10.19
CA SER A 192 -6.38 -13.75 -8.97
C SER A 192 -6.23 -12.66 -7.90
N GLN A 193 -7.30 -12.41 -7.15
CA GLN A 193 -7.24 -11.56 -5.94
C GLN A 193 -6.19 -12.06 -4.94
N LYS A 194 -5.98 -13.38 -4.85
CA LYS A 194 -4.97 -13.98 -3.97
C LYS A 194 -3.55 -13.54 -4.36
N ASN A 195 -3.20 -13.59 -5.64
CA ASN A 195 -1.86 -13.18 -6.10
C ASN A 195 -1.65 -11.67 -5.91
N PHE A 196 -2.66 -10.85 -6.25
CA PHE A 196 -2.67 -9.42 -5.95
C PHE A 196 -2.39 -9.13 -4.47
N SER A 197 -3.11 -9.80 -3.56
CA SER A 197 -2.96 -9.61 -2.12
C SER A 197 -1.62 -10.14 -1.59
N ARG A 198 -1.09 -11.24 -2.15
CA ARG A 198 0.22 -11.78 -1.76
C ARG A 198 1.36 -10.84 -2.13
N TRP A 199 1.34 -10.31 -3.36
CA TRP A 199 2.35 -9.37 -3.82
C TRP A 199 2.41 -8.13 -2.93
N TYR A 200 1.24 -7.53 -2.66
CA TYR A 200 1.15 -6.40 -1.73
C TYR A 200 1.67 -6.79 -0.33
N ALA A 201 1.30 -7.98 0.16
CA ALA A 201 1.65 -8.41 1.51
C ALA A 201 3.14 -8.56 1.76
N VAL A 202 3.86 -9.15 0.79
CA VAL A 202 5.31 -9.33 0.86
C VAL A 202 6.00 -7.99 0.84
N LEU A 203 5.72 -7.18 -0.18
CA LEU A 203 6.27 -5.84 -0.31
C LEU A 203 6.00 -5.00 0.95
N SER A 204 4.76 -5.01 1.43
CA SER A 204 4.34 -4.24 2.60
C SER A 204 5.08 -4.64 3.87
N ALA A 205 5.35 -5.94 4.06
CA ALA A 205 6.13 -6.46 5.17
C ALA A 205 7.61 -6.13 5.06
N ASP A 206 8.20 -6.25 3.88
CA ASP A 206 9.61 -5.96 3.65
C ASP A 206 9.90 -4.46 3.86
N LEU A 207 9.02 -3.59 3.37
CA LEU A 207 9.08 -2.17 3.65
C LEU A 207 9.00 -1.87 5.16
N ALA A 208 8.19 -2.61 5.91
CA ALA A 208 8.06 -2.45 7.36
C ALA A 208 9.28 -2.96 8.14
N LYS A 209 9.94 -4.02 7.65
CA LYS A 209 11.17 -4.57 8.23
C LYS A 209 12.35 -3.63 8.01
N ASN A 210 12.49 -3.11 6.79
CA ASN A 210 13.69 -2.39 6.35
C ASN A 210 13.63 -0.88 6.64
N TYR A 211 12.43 -0.30 6.75
CA TYR A 211 12.27 1.15 6.92
C TYR A 211 11.30 1.48 8.08
N PRO A 212 11.79 1.78 9.29
CA PRO A 212 10.94 2.06 10.46
C PRO A 212 10.36 3.49 10.45
N ILE A 213 9.75 3.91 9.35
CA ILE A 213 9.20 5.27 9.14
C ILE A 213 7.68 5.34 9.30
N TRP A 214 7.06 4.20 9.59
CA TRP A 214 5.62 4.01 9.51
C TRP A 214 4.94 4.38 10.82
N SER A 215 4.10 5.41 10.81
CA SER A 215 3.31 5.82 11.98
C SER A 215 2.09 4.94 12.23
N SER A 216 1.49 4.38 11.18
CA SER A 216 0.31 3.54 11.32
C SER A 216 0.68 2.12 11.74
N LYS A 217 -0.16 1.51 12.58
CA LYS A 217 0.06 0.15 13.07
C LYS A 217 0.12 -0.88 11.94
N LEU A 218 -0.78 -0.76 10.97
CA LEU A 218 -0.78 -1.65 9.80
C LEU A 218 0.55 -1.50 9.05
N ARG A 219 0.97 -0.27 8.75
CA ARG A 219 2.17 -0.01 7.95
C ARG A 219 3.46 -0.48 8.63
N SER A 220 3.53 -0.41 9.95
CA SER A 220 4.67 -0.86 10.76
C SER A 220 4.70 -2.36 11.04
N THR A 221 3.64 -3.10 10.70
CA THR A 221 3.57 -4.55 10.91
C THR A 221 4.56 -5.27 9.98
N LYS A 222 5.42 -6.14 10.54
CA LYS A 222 6.49 -6.83 9.81
C LYS A 222 6.05 -8.20 9.26
N GLU A 223 4.90 -8.68 9.69
CA GLU A 223 4.34 -9.98 9.33
C GLU A 223 3.54 -9.88 8.03
N SER A 224 4.03 -10.54 6.98
CA SER A 224 3.36 -10.61 5.67
C SER A 224 1.95 -11.19 5.76
N GLY A 225 1.70 -12.18 6.63
CA GLY A 225 0.37 -12.76 6.82
C GLY A 225 -0.69 -11.74 7.25
N VAL A 226 -0.31 -10.72 8.03
CA VAL A 226 -1.24 -9.65 8.45
C VAL A 226 -1.65 -8.79 7.26
N HIS A 227 -0.68 -8.36 6.45
CA HIS A 227 -0.94 -7.59 5.23
C HIS A 227 -1.77 -8.37 4.22
N PHE A 228 -1.52 -9.67 4.08
CA PHE A 228 -2.29 -10.54 3.20
C PHE A 228 -3.75 -10.65 3.63
N ARG A 229 -4.01 -10.96 4.91
CA ARG A 229 -5.37 -11.02 5.45
C ARG A 229 -6.09 -9.68 5.35
N TRP A 230 -5.38 -8.58 5.54
CA TRP A 230 -5.92 -7.23 5.34
C TRP A 230 -6.29 -7.01 3.86
N ALA A 231 -5.36 -7.25 2.93
CA ALA A 231 -5.57 -7.03 1.51
C ALA A 231 -6.69 -7.91 0.93
N MET A 232 -6.85 -9.15 1.42
CA MET A 232 -7.95 -10.04 1.03
C MET A 232 -9.33 -9.52 1.47
N LYS A 233 -9.40 -8.72 2.54
CA LYS A 233 -10.65 -8.14 3.06
C LYS A 233 -10.99 -6.78 2.45
N MET A 234 -10.01 -6.11 1.85
CA MET A 234 -10.17 -4.78 1.28
C MET A 234 -10.48 -4.85 -0.21
N THR A 235 -11.05 -3.76 -0.75
CA THR A 235 -11.20 -3.61 -2.20
C THR A 235 -9.83 -3.35 -2.84
N PRO A 236 -9.62 -3.74 -4.12
CA PRO A 236 -8.36 -3.47 -4.81
C PRO A 236 -7.99 -1.98 -4.83
N ASP A 237 -8.96 -1.08 -4.95
CA ASP A 237 -8.72 0.37 -4.93
C ASP A 237 -8.13 0.83 -3.58
N ILE A 238 -8.60 0.29 -2.45
CA ILE A 238 -8.05 0.59 -1.12
C ILE A 238 -6.62 0.07 -1.01
N VAL A 239 -6.35 -1.17 -1.44
CA VAL A 239 -5.02 -1.77 -1.36
C VAL A 239 -4.02 -1.02 -2.24
N LYS A 240 -4.40 -0.66 -3.47
CA LYS A 240 -3.58 0.17 -4.36
C LYS A 240 -3.33 1.56 -3.79
N SER A 241 -4.35 2.18 -3.19
CA SER A 241 -4.20 3.50 -2.54
C SER A 241 -3.16 3.48 -1.41
N GLU A 242 -3.10 2.38 -0.67
CA GLU A 242 -2.11 2.20 0.40
C GLU A 242 -0.71 1.95 -0.15
N LEU A 243 -0.55 1.19 -1.25
CA LEU A 243 0.72 1.08 -1.96
C LEU A 243 1.23 2.45 -2.41
N ILE A 244 0.37 3.25 -3.07
CA ILE A 244 0.70 4.59 -3.58
C ILE A 244 1.28 5.43 -2.44
N LEU A 245 0.58 5.49 -1.30
CA LEU A 245 1.04 6.25 -0.14
C LEU A 245 2.37 5.74 0.39
N LYS A 246 2.52 4.42 0.56
CA LYS A 246 3.76 3.82 1.06
C LYS A 246 4.96 4.18 0.20
N LEU A 247 4.85 4.06 -1.11
CA LEU A 247 5.96 4.36 -2.02
C LEU A 247 6.33 5.85 -1.94
N HIS A 248 5.36 6.76 -2.02
CA HIS A 248 5.63 8.19 -1.94
C HIS A 248 6.24 8.61 -0.59
N LEU A 249 5.71 8.09 0.52
CA LEU A 249 6.24 8.36 1.86
C LEU A 249 7.66 7.84 2.02
N LEU A 250 7.95 6.63 1.52
CA LEU A 250 9.28 6.06 1.58
C LEU A 250 10.27 6.87 0.73
N PHE A 251 9.94 7.18 -0.51
CA PHE A 251 10.81 8.00 -1.36
C PHE A 251 11.05 9.40 -0.76
N ASN A 252 10.05 10.02 -0.13
CA ASN A 252 10.24 11.26 0.60
C ASN A 252 11.23 11.12 1.76
N HIS A 253 11.26 9.97 2.43
CA HIS A 253 12.23 9.69 3.48
C HIS A 253 13.62 9.44 2.91
N LEU A 254 13.76 8.58 1.91
CA LEU A 254 15.05 8.23 1.29
C LEU A 254 15.73 9.44 0.65
N GLN A 255 14.95 10.36 0.07
CA GLN A 255 15.48 11.59 -0.51
C GLN A 255 16.13 12.51 0.54
N LYS A 256 15.69 12.44 1.80
CA LYS A 256 16.27 13.26 2.89
C LYS A 256 17.55 12.69 3.47
N GLN A 257 17.91 11.45 3.16
CA GLN A 257 19.10 10.76 3.67
C GLN A 257 20.34 11.02 2.78
N GLN A 258 20.58 12.29 2.43
CA GLN A 258 21.72 12.67 1.57
C GLN A 258 23.07 12.32 2.18
#